data_AF-A0AAN6Q7L3-F1
#
_entry.id   AF-A0AAN6Q7L3-F1
#
_cell.length_a   1.000
_cell.length_b   1.000
_cell.length_c   1.000
_cell.angle_alpha   90.00
_cell.angle_beta   90.00
_cell.angle_gamma   90.00
#
_symmetry.space_group_name_H-M   'P 1'
#
loop_
_entity.id
_entity.type
_entity.pdbx_description
1 polymer ?
#
loop_
_entity_poly.entity_id
_entity_poly.type
_entity_poly.pdbx_seq_one_letter_code
_entity_poly.pdbx_strand_id
1 'polypeptide(L)'
;MAWQHLIDQFAEHQEPAVSYILSTYFPWRKHFLEYFTRQNRNFGVRVTSRTEGSHKELKSYLLNSRAELRFLASRVEQLVKDQEALYNAKRGEEATRQLGQYSSSTQDLPQQGQE
;
A
#
# COMPACT_ATOMS: atom_id res chain seq x y z
N MET A 1 9.85 15.95 19.10
CA MET A 1 8.59 15.62 18.38
C MET A 1 8.41 16.60 17.24
N ALA A 2 8.80 16.25 16.01
CA ALA A 2 8.76 17.18 14.87
C ALA A 2 7.33 17.60 14.46
N TRP A 3 6.34 16.73 14.70
CA TRP A 3 4.94 17.00 14.36
C TRP A 3 4.29 18.06 15.25
N GLN A 4 4.58 18.02 16.56
CA GLN A 4 4.06 19.03 17.49
C GLN A 4 4.61 20.41 17.15
N HIS A 5 5.91 20.48 16.84
CA HIS A 5 6.55 21.73 16.41
C HIS A 5 5.93 22.32 15.13
N LEU A 6 5.52 21.48 14.16
CA LEU A 6 4.79 21.93 12.98
C LEU A 6 3.41 22.46 13.33
N ILE A 7 2.65 21.77 14.19
CA ILE A 7 1.33 22.26 14.64
C ILE A 7 1.49 23.63 15.31
N ASP A 8 2.44 23.76 16.23
CA ASP A 8 2.65 24.99 17.00
C ASP A 8 3.05 26.15 16.08
N GLN A 9 3.94 25.90 15.10
CA GLN A 9 4.40 26.90 14.14
C GLN A 9 3.28 27.39 13.20
N PHE A 10 2.39 26.50 12.76
CA PHE A 10 1.30 26.87 11.85
C PHE A 10 0.05 27.35 12.57
N ALA A 11 -0.17 26.95 13.82
CA ALA A 11 -1.31 27.40 14.63
C ALA A 11 -1.29 28.91 14.86
N GLU A 12 -0.11 29.55 14.89
CA GLU A 12 0.02 31.00 15.10
C GLU A 12 -0.63 31.84 13.98
N HIS A 13 -0.64 31.34 12.74
CA HIS A 13 -1.10 32.11 11.57
C HIS A 13 -2.20 31.40 10.75
N GLN A 14 -2.41 30.11 10.98
CA GLN A 14 -3.30 29.25 10.20
C GLN A 14 -4.14 28.32 11.08
N GLU A 15 -4.49 28.76 12.29
CA GLU A 15 -5.30 27.98 13.25
C GLU A 15 -6.52 27.29 12.61
N PRO A 16 -7.34 27.96 11.77
CA PRO A 16 -8.53 27.30 11.20
C PRO A 16 -8.18 26.11 10.30
N ALA A 17 -7.09 26.21 9.54
CA ALA A 17 -6.62 25.15 8.67
C ALA A 17 -6.01 24.00 9.49
N VAL A 18 -5.23 24.33 10.53
CA VAL A 18 -4.67 23.34 11.47
C VAL A 18 -5.78 22.58 12.17
N SER A 19 -6.77 23.29 12.71
CA SER A 19 -7.94 22.72 13.38
C SER A 19 -8.77 21.84 12.43
N TYR A 20 -8.98 22.28 11.19
CA TYR A 20 -9.66 21.49 10.17
C TYR A 20 -8.91 20.19 9.85
N ILE A 21 -7.60 20.25 9.65
CA ILE A 21 -6.79 19.05 9.35
C ILE A 21 -6.80 18.08 10.54
N LEU A 22 -6.65 18.60 11.76
CA LEU A 22 -6.64 17.81 12.99
C LEU A 22 -7.99 17.14 13.28
N SER A 23 -9.09 17.85 13.04
CA SER A 23 -10.43 17.30 13.26
C SER A 23 -10.90 16.38 12.13
N THR A 24 -10.57 16.70 10.88
CA THR A 24 -11.14 16.02 9.71
C THR A 24 -10.29 14.86 9.24
N TYR A 25 -8.97 15.04 9.09
CA TYR A 25 -8.12 14.02 8.48
C TYR A 25 -7.35 13.20 9.51
N PHE A 26 -6.97 13.79 10.64
CA PHE A 26 -6.16 13.12 11.65
C PHE A 26 -6.84 11.90 12.31
N PRO A 27 -8.18 11.83 12.50
CA PRO A 27 -8.83 10.59 12.96
C PRO A 27 -8.63 9.42 11.98
N TRP A 28 -8.50 9.72 10.69
CA TRP A 28 -8.30 8.74 9.63
C TRP A 28 -6.83 8.51 9.28
N ARG A 29 -5.88 9.08 10.04
CA ARG A 29 -4.43 8.97 9.79
C ARG A 29 -3.95 7.54 9.56
N LYS A 30 -4.63 6.57 10.20
CA LYS A 30 -4.33 5.14 10.05
C LYS A 30 -4.51 4.58 8.63
N HIS A 31 -5.29 5.26 7.80
CA HIS A 31 -5.61 4.87 6.43
C HIS A 31 -4.72 5.54 5.39
N PHE A 32 -4.06 6.66 5.72
CA PHE A 32 -3.40 7.51 4.72
C PHE A 32 -1.91 7.73 4.99
N LEU A 33 -1.49 7.76 6.26
CA LEU A 33 -0.09 7.99 6.59
C LEU A 33 0.70 6.70 6.47
N GLU A 34 1.79 6.76 5.71
CA GLU A 34 2.68 5.63 5.42
C GLU A 34 3.08 4.87 6.70
N TYR A 35 3.38 5.59 7.78
CA TYR A 35 3.73 5.00 9.07
C TYR A 35 2.66 4.03 9.61
N PHE A 36 1.38 4.39 9.52
CA PHE A 36 0.28 3.54 9.99
C PHE A 36 -0.15 2.51 8.94
N THR A 37 -0.07 2.85 7.66
CA THR A 37 -0.39 1.94 6.56
C THR A 37 0.71 0.92 6.30
N ARG A 38 1.92 1.07 6.88
CA ARG A 38 2.97 0.04 6.92
C ARG A 38 2.69 -1.03 7.98
N GLN A 39 1.96 -0.69 9.04
CA GLN A 39 1.49 -1.68 10.04
C GLN A 39 0.30 -2.50 9.53
N ASN A 40 -0.48 -1.94 8.60
CA ASN A 40 -1.49 -2.67 7.86
C ASN A 40 -0.87 -3.18 6.56
N ARG A 41 -1.23 -4.38 6.07
CA ARG A 41 -0.67 -4.88 4.80
C ARG A 41 -1.24 -4.09 3.62
N ASN A 42 -0.61 -2.99 3.25
CA ASN A 42 -0.78 -2.38 1.94
C ASN A 42 0.36 -2.88 1.03
N PHE A 43 0.06 -3.93 0.26
CA PHE A 43 0.97 -4.66 -0.66
C PHE A 43 1.47 -3.80 -1.85
N GLY A 44 1.89 -2.56 -1.60
CA GLY A 44 2.35 -1.61 -2.62
C GLY A 44 1.28 -1.17 -3.61
N VAL A 45 0.00 -1.29 -3.25
CA VAL A 45 -1.11 -0.97 -4.15
C VAL A 45 -1.27 0.55 -4.28
N ARG A 46 -0.88 1.11 -5.43
CA ARG A 46 -1.20 2.50 -5.80
C ARG A 46 -2.65 2.56 -6.28
N VAL A 47 -3.48 3.34 -5.60
CA VAL A 47 -4.90 3.49 -5.94
C VAL A 47 -5.05 4.47 -7.10
N THR A 48 -5.08 3.95 -8.32
CA THR A 48 -5.97 4.51 -9.35
C THR A 48 -7.40 4.11 -8.98
N SER A 49 -8.43 4.85 -9.39
CA SER A 49 -9.80 4.40 -9.06
C SER A 49 -9.95 2.93 -9.49
N ARG A 50 -10.54 2.10 -8.63
CA ARG A 50 -10.56 0.64 -8.83
C ARG A 50 -11.11 0.29 -10.23
N THR A 51 -12.07 1.07 -10.70
CA THR A 51 -12.67 0.99 -12.03
C THR A 51 -11.72 1.39 -13.16
N GLU A 52 -10.98 2.49 -13.05
CA GLU A 52 -10.04 2.93 -14.10
C GLU A 52 -8.83 2.01 -14.22
N GLY A 53 -8.33 1.49 -13.10
CA GLY A 53 -7.26 0.50 -13.06
C GLY A 53 -7.67 -0.79 -13.79
N SER A 54 -8.81 -1.37 -13.40
CA SER A 54 -9.35 -2.57 -14.05
C SER A 54 -9.67 -2.35 -15.53
N HIS A 55 -10.17 -1.17 -15.91
CA HIS A 55 -10.43 -0.85 -17.31
C HIS A 55 -9.15 -0.73 -18.14
N LYS A 56 -8.08 -0.15 -17.56
CA LYS A 56 -6.77 -0.07 -18.22
C LYS A 56 -6.15 -1.46 -18.40
N GLU A 57 -6.19 -2.30 -17.37
CA GLU A 57 -5.67 -3.67 -17.44
C GLU A 57 -6.48 -4.52 -18.43
N LEU A 58 -7.81 -4.48 -18.38
CA LEU A 58 -8.63 -5.22 -19.34
C LEU A 58 -8.32 -4.83 -20.79
N LYS A 59 -8.13 -3.52 -21.05
CA LYS A 59 -7.72 -3.02 -22.37
C LYS A 59 -6.37 -3.56 -22.83
N SER A 60 -5.39 -3.79 -21.95
CA SER A 60 -4.10 -4.33 -22.36
C SER A 60 -4.17 -5.80 -22.81
N TYR A 61 -5.20 -6.53 -22.40
CA TYR A 61 -5.45 -7.92 -22.84
C TYR A 61 -6.29 -7.99 -24.12
N LEU A 62 -6.87 -6.87 -24.56
CA LEU A 62 -7.64 -6.78 -25.80
C LEU A 62 -6.73 -6.33 -26.95
N LEU A 63 -6.62 -7.15 -27.99
CA LEU A 63 -5.85 -6.83 -29.20
C LEU A 63 -6.41 -5.62 -29.96
N ASN A 64 -7.72 -5.37 -29.84
CA ASN A 64 -8.41 -4.24 -30.44
C ASN A 64 -9.68 -3.89 -29.63
N SER A 65 -10.22 -2.69 -29.86
CA SER A 65 -11.42 -2.18 -29.18
C SER A 65 -12.74 -2.82 -29.63
N ARG A 66 -12.71 -3.75 -30.59
CA ARG A 66 -13.89 -4.37 -31.23
C ARG A 66 -13.88 -5.90 -31.11
N ALA A 67 -13.19 -6.42 -30.10
CA ALA A 67 -13.08 -7.85 -29.90
C ALA A 67 -14.46 -8.48 -29.61
N GLU A 68 -14.67 -9.69 -30.12
CA GLU A 68 -15.91 -10.43 -29.89
C GLU A 68 -16.08 -10.78 -28.41
N LEU A 69 -17.33 -10.88 -27.95
CA LEU A 69 -17.65 -11.12 -26.53
C LEU A 69 -17.01 -12.41 -25.97
N ARG A 70 -16.94 -13.47 -26.79
CA ARG A 70 -16.28 -14.73 -26.39
C ARG A 70 -14.79 -14.55 -26.18
N PHE A 71 -14.14 -13.73 -27.01
CA PHE A 71 -12.74 -13.38 -26.83
C PHE A 71 -12.53 -12.50 -25.60
N LEU A 72 -13.43 -11.54 -25.34
CA LEU A 72 -13.38 -10.74 -24.12
C LEU A 72 -13.47 -11.64 -22.87
N ALA A 73 -14.39 -12.61 -22.84
CA ALA A 73 -14.54 -13.52 -21.71
C ALA A 73 -13.25 -14.31 -21.42
N SER A 74 -12.60 -14.88 -22.45
CA SER A 74 -11.35 -15.62 -22.27
C SER A 74 -10.19 -14.72 -21.82
N ARG A 75 -10.18 -13.45 -22.21
CA ARG A 75 -9.19 -12.47 -21.73
C ARG A 75 -9.43 -12.04 -20.29
N VAL A 76 -10.68 -11.89 -19.85
CA VAL A 76 -11.00 -11.66 -18.44
C VAL A 76 -10.53 -12.83 -17.57
N GLU A 77 -10.76 -14.07 -18.01
CA GLU A 77 -10.28 -15.25 -17.30
C GLU A 77 -8.74 -15.28 -17.18
N GLN A 78 -8.03 -14.94 -18.26
CA GLN A 78 -6.57 -14.86 -18.24
C GLN A 78 -6.08 -13.76 -17.29
N LEU A 79 -6.71 -12.59 -17.32
CA LEU A 79 -6.37 -11.47 -16.45
C LEU A 79 -6.53 -11.83 -14.97
N VAL A 80 -7.60 -12.55 -14.61
CA VAL A 80 -7.81 -13.01 -13.22
C VAL A 80 -6.70 -13.97 -12.77
N LYS A 81 -6.30 -14.91 -13.63
CA LYS A 81 -5.22 -15.86 -13.33
C LYS A 81 -3.88 -15.15 -13.15
N ASP A 82 -3.57 -14.19 -14.03
CA ASP A 82 -2.33 -13.43 -13.95
C ASP A 82 -2.30 -12.56 -12.67
N GLN A 83 -3.44 -11.96 -12.30
CA GLN A 83 -3.58 -11.19 -11.07
C GLN A 83 -3.37 -12.03 -9.82
N GLU A 84 -3.91 -13.25 -9.80
CA GLU A 84 -3.71 -14.21 -8.72
C GLU A 84 -2.22 -14.62 -8.61
N ALA A 85 -1.57 -14.90 -9.73
CA ALA A 85 -0.14 -15.22 -9.76
C ALA A 85 0.72 -14.06 -9.22
N LEU A 86 0.43 -12.82 -9.65
CA LEU A 86 1.12 -11.62 -9.16
C LEU A 86 0.91 -11.41 -7.66
N TYR A 87 -0.31 -11.61 -7.17
CA TYR A 87 -0.59 -11.52 -5.74
C TYR A 87 0.20 -12.55 -4.92
N ASN A 88 0.23 -13.80 -5.39
CA ASN A 88 0.97 -14.87 -4.72
C ASN A 88 2.48 -14.64 -4.75
N ALA A 89 3.03 -14.16 -5.87
CA ALA A 89 4.45 -13.79 -5.99
C ALA A 89 4.82 -12.68 -5.01
N LYS A 90 4.07 -11.57 -4.99
CA LYS A 90 4.28 -10.48 -4.03
C LYS A 90 4.18 -10.93 -2.58
N ARG A 91 3.21 -11.80 -2.27
CA ARG A 91 3.06 -12.40 -0.94
C ARG A 91 4.31 -13.21 -0.55
N GLY A 92 4.90 -13.95 -1.49
CA GLY A 92 6.14 -14.70 -1.30
C GLY A 92 7.34 -13.78 -1.04
N GLU A 93 7.56 -12.77 -1.91
CA GLU A 93 8.63 -11.78 -1.77
C GLU A 93 8.58 -11.07 -0.41
N GLU A 94 7.39 -10.67 0.02
CA GLU A 94 7.22 -10.01 1.32
C GLU A 94 7.49 -10.94 2.50
N ALA A 95 7.12 -12.22 2.41
CA ALA A 95 7.44 -13.21 3.44
C ALA A 95 8.96 -13.41 3.56
N THR A 96 9.68 -13.49 2.44
CA THR A 96 11.15 -13.56 2.41
C THR A 96 11.79 -12.30 2.97
N ARG A 97 11.27 -11.12 2.63
CA ARG A 97 11.77 -9.83 3.17
C ARG A 97 11.59 -9.75 4.68
N GLN A 98 10.43 -10.16 5.20
CA GLN A 98 10.17 -10.17 6.64
C GLN A 98 11.11 -11.14 7.35
N LEU A 99 11.31 -12.35 6.82
CA LEU A 99 12.23 -13.33 7.39
C LEU A 99 13.67 -12.79 7.45
N GLY A 100 14.14 -12.15 6.38
CA GLY A 100 15.46 -11.51 6.35
C GLY A 100 15.61 -10.41 7.39
N GLN A 101 14.59 -9.57 7.59
CA GLN A 101 14.59 -8.51 8.61
C GLN A 101 14.64 -9.09 10.04
N TYR A 102 13.84 -10.11 10.35
CA TYR A 102 13.88 -10.81 11.65
C TYR A 102 15.22 -11.49 11.91
N SER A 103 15.84 -12.10 10.88
CA SER A 103 17.14 -12.76 11.01
C SER A 103 18.26 -11.75 11.27
N SER A 104 18.24 -10.58 10.62
CA SER A 104 19.21 -9.50 10.89
C SER A 104 19.05 -8.89 12.29
N SER A 105 17.81 -8.70 12.76
CA SER A 105 17.57 -8.14 14.10
C SER A 105 17.95 -9.08 15.25
N THR A 106 18.05 -10.38 14.99
CA THR A 106 18.48 -11.38 15.99
C THR A 106 20.00 -11.40 16.18
N GLN A 107 20.78 -10.96 15.18
CA GLN A 107 22.26 -10.93 15.27
C GLN A 107 22.80 -9.73 16.07
N ASP A 108 21.99 -8.71 16.33
CA ASP A 108 22.36 -7.51 17.11
C ASP A 108 22.03 -7.62 18.62
N LEU A 109 21.58 -8.79 19.10
CA LEU A 109 21.36 -9.02 20.53
C LEU A 109 22.69 -9.33 21.23
N PRO A 110 23.11 -8.55 22.25
CA PRO A 110 24.31 -8.87 23.01
C PRO A 110 24.11 -10.21 23.73
N GLN A 111 25.06 -11.13 23.55
CA GLN A 111 25.12 -12.36 24.35
C GLN A 111 25.37 -11.95 25.82
N GLN A 112 24.30 -11.82 26.59
CA GLN A 112 24.39 -11.61 28.03
C GLN A 112 24.79 -12.91 28.73
N GLY A 113 25.98 -12.88 29.31
CA GLY A 113 26.35 -13.48 30.60
C GLY A 113 25.87 -14.88 30.90
N GLN A 114 26.76 -15.85 30.76
CA GLN A 114 26.75 -17.05 31.61
C GLN A 114 27.29 -16.64 32.98
N GLU A 115 26.44 -16.68 34.01
CA GLU A 115 26.86 -16.87 35.41
C GLU A 115 26.79 -18.35 35.76
#